data_AF-C8XEQ4-F1
#
_entry.id   AF-C8XEQ4-F1
#
_cell.length_a   1.000
_cell.length_b   1.000
_cell.length_c   1.000
_cell.angle_alpha   90.00
_cell.angle_beta   90.00
_cell.angle_gamma   90.00
#
_symmetry.space_group_name_H-M   'P 1'
#
loop_
_entity.id
_entity.type
_entity.pdbx_description
1 polymer ?
#
loop_
_entity_poly.entity_id
_entity_poly.type
_entity_poly.pdbx_seq_one_letter_code
_entity_poly.pdbx_strand_id
1 'polypeptide(L)'
;MMRQVFPDGPTDHDPLGSAFIWKRELCSPDGNRQEVLRLTYRPDLWQLDDVAPAIYSWGIASEVIESNYPDRIAYVKLLPISAPAVRAYAEATLSNYRLLVMVKRGGIWKAWAVSDVGTTSVDTNRIIEILDQDEES
;
A
#
# COMPACT_ATOMS: atom_id res chain seq x y z
N MET A 1 1.35 -7.84 -17.88
CA MET A 1 0.64 -7.20 -16.74
C MET A 1 1.25 -5.84 -16.38
N MET A 2 2.57 -5.73 -16.15
CA MET A 2 3.22 -4.47 -15.73
C MET A 2 2.92 -3.26 -16.64
N ARG A 3 3.02 -3.40 -17.98
CA ARG A 3 2.67 -2.35 -18.96
C ARG A 3 1.19 -1.96 -19.04
N GLN A 4 0.29 -2.84 -18.59
CA GLN A 4 -1.16 -2.58 -18.65
C GLN A 4 -1.64 -1.80 -17.42
N VAL A 5 -0.96 -1.99 -16.28
CA VAL A 5 -1.23 -1.29 -15.02
C VAL A 5 -0.39 -0.01 -14.92
N PHE A 6 0.83 -0.03 -15.45
CA PHE A 6 1.76 1.09 -15.46
C PHE A 6 2.28 1.33 -16.88
N PRO A 7 1.55 2.09 -17.72
CA PRO A 7 1.96 2.35 -19.10
C PRO A 7 3.35 2.99 -19.20
N ASP A 8 3.63 3.92 -18.30
CA ASP A 8 4.90 4.67 -18.21
C ASP A 8 5.82 4.15 -17.09
N GLY A 9 5.48 3.01 -16.49
CA GLY A 9 6.15 2.47 -15.30
C GLY A 9 5.55 3.01 -13.98
N PRO A 10 5.77 2.31 -12.85
CA PRO A 10 5.27 2.75 -11.56
C PRO A 10 6.02 4.00 -11.10
N THR A 11 5.30 4.97 -10.53
CA THR A 11 5.89 6.19 -9.97
C THR A 11 5.53 6.34 -8.50
N ASP A 12 6.27 7.15 -7.75
CA ASP A 12 5.94 7.45 -6.36
C ASP A 12 4.95 8.62 -6.21
N HIS A 13 4.58 9.27 -7.32
CA HIS A 13 3.58 10.34 -7.38
C HIS A 13 2.15 9.81 -7.49
N ASP A 14 1.99 8.53 -7.78
CA ASP A 14 0.72 7.81 -7.75
C ASP A 14 0.72 6.74 -6.64
N PRO A 15 -0.42 6.51 -5.96
CA PRO A 15 -0.45 5.63 -4.78
C PRO A 15 -0.18 4.16 -5.15
N LEU A 16 -0.62 3.72 -6.33
CA LEU A 16 -0.46 2.35 -6.79
C LEU A 16 0.99 2.04 -7.17
N GLY A 17 1.63 2.94 -7.90
CA GLY A 17 3.03 2.87 -8.31
C GLY A 17 3.95 2.90 -7.09
N SER A 18 3.70 3.80 -6.13
CA SER A 18 4.46 3.86 -4.89
C SER A 18 4.32 2.56 -4.09
N ALA A 19 3.09 2.06 -3.92
CA ALA A 19 2.83 0.79 -3.26
C ALA A 19 3.55 -0.39 -3.95
N PHE A 20 3.56 -0.40 -5.28
CA PHE A 20 4.27 -1.41 -6.06
C PHE A 20 5.78 -1.36 -5.85
N ILE A 21 6.39 -0.18 -5.94
CA ILE A 21 7.82 0.00 -5.71
C ILE A 21 8.15 -0.40 -4.28
N TRP A 22 7.45 0.15 -3.29
CA TRP A 22 7.69 -0.14 -1.86
C TRP A 22 7.61 -1.64 -1.57
N LYS A 23 6.56 -2.33 -2.03
CA LYS A 23 6.43 -3.77 -1.80
C LYS A 23 7.51 -4.56 -2.53
N ARG A 24 7.83 -4.20 -3.78
CA ARG A 24 8.88 -4.86 -4.56
C ARG A 24 10.22 -4.77 -3.83
N GLU A 25 10.60 -3.58 -3.41
CA GLU A 25 11.86 -3.35 -2.70
C GLU A 25 11.85 -4.01 -1.31
N LEU A 26 10.75 -3.96 -0.57
CA LEU A 26 10.65 -4.57 0.77
C LEU A 26 10.76 -6.09 0.73
N CYS A 27 10.16 -6.74 -0.28
CA CYS A 27 10.08 -8.19 -0.38
C CYS A 27 11.23 -8.84 -1.21
N SER A 28 12.09 -8.04 -1.85
CA SER A 28 13.18 -8.55 -2.68
C SER A 28 14.43 -8.83 -1.84
N PRO A 29 15.12 -9.98 -2.03
CA PRO A 29 16.42 -10.23 -1.40
C PRO A 29 17.47 -9.15 -1.72
N ASP A 30 17.39 -8.57 -2.93
CA ASP A 30 18.28 -7.51 -3.43
C ASP A 30 17.61 -6.12 -3.35
N GLY A 31 16.57 -5.98 -2.53
CA GLY A 31 15.78 -4.76 -2.43
C GLY A 31 16.56 -3.55 -1.94
N ASN A 32 16.26 -2.37 -2.49
CA ASN A 32 16.89 -1.13 -2.07
C ASN A 32 16.28 -0.62 -0.75
N ARG A 33 16.96 -0.86 0.38
CA ARG A 33 16.52 -0.42 1.72
C ARG A 33 16.30 1.09 1.80
N GLN A 34 17.10 1.91 1.12
CA GLN A 34 16.91 3.37 1.13
C GLN A 34 15.59 3.75 0.47
N GLU A 35 15.22 3.05 -0.60
CA GLU A 35 13.96 3.27 -1.30
C GLU A 35 12.76 2.85 -0.44
N VAL A 36 12.86 1.71 0.26
CA VAL A 36 11.85 1.29 1.25
C VAL A 36 11.67 2.37 2.31
N LEU A 37 12.75 2.87 2.90
CA LEU A 37 12.69 3.90 3.94
C LEU A 37 12.12 5.23 3.41
N ARG A 38 12.50 5.61 2.18
CA ARG A 38 11.99 6.82 1.51
C ARG A 38 10.47 6.75 1.31
N LEU A 39 9.97 5.59 0.92
CA LEU A 39 8.56 5.30 0.66
C LEU A 39 7.79 4.82 1.90
N THR A 40 8.41 4.78 3.08
CA THR A 40 7.72 4.46 4.34
C THR A 40 7.43 5.74 5.11
N TYR A 41 6.19 5.91 5.56
CA TYR A 41 5.84 6.98 6.49
C TYR A 41 6.20 6.57 7.92
N ARG A 42 6.96 7.42 8.62
CA ARG A 42 7.50 7.16 9.97
C ARG A 42 8.08 5.75 10.13
N PRO A 43 9.19 5.45 9.42
CA PRO A 43 9.79 4.11 9.42
C PRO A 43 10.21 3.62 10.82
N ASP A 44 10.41 4.54 11.77
CA ASP A 44 10.67 4.27 13.19
C ASP A 44 9.54 3.51 13.89
N LEU A 45 8.31 3.57 13.36
CA LEU A 45 7.15 2.86 13.91
C LEU A 45 6.88 1.52 13.21
N TRP A 46 7.66 1.18 12.19
CA TRP A 46 7.51 -0.05 11.45
C TRP A 46 8.50 -1.12 11.92
N GLN A 47 8.01 -2.34 12.10
CA GLN A 47 8.84 -3.54 12.11
C GLN A 47 8.92 -4.09 10.68
N LEU A 48 9.63 -3.38 9.79
CA LEU A 48 9.67 -3.70 8.35
C LEU A 48 10.09 -5.14 8.06
N ASP A 49 10.97 -5.69 8.90
CA ASP A 49 11.52 -7.04 8.73
C ASP A 49 10.46 -8.12 9.05
N ASP A 50 9.43 -7.79 9.85
CA ASP A 50 8.26 -8.64 10.10
C ASP A 50 7.18 -8.45 9.03
N VAL A 51 7.07 -7.24 8.47
CA VAL A 51 6.09 -6.94 7.41
C VAL A 51 6.44 -7.64 6.12
N ALA A 52 7.72 -7.66 5.73
CA ALA A 52 8.18 -8.28 4.49
C ALA A 52 7.69 -9.74 4.31
N PRO A 53 7.93 -10.67 5.26
CA PRO A 53 7.41 -12.04 5.15
C PRO A 53 5.89 -12.11 5.25
N ALA A 54 5.24 -11.21 6.00
CA ALA A 54 3.78 -11.19 6.14
C ALA A 54 3.07 -10.87 4.82
N ILE A 55 3.65 -10.02 3.96
CA ILE A 55 3.03 -9.61 2.69
C ILE A 55 3.70 -10.19 1.43
N TYR A 56 4.77 -10.98 1.59
CA TYR A 56 5.53 -11.57 0.48
C TYR A 56 4.63 -12.34 -0.49
N SER A 57 3.75 -13.20 0.04
CA SER A 57 2.82 -14.04 -0.72
C SER A 57 1.54 -13.34 -1.20
N TRP A 58 1.49 -12.01 -1.11
CA TRP A 58 0.35 -11.20 -1.54
C TRP A 58 0.68 -10.40 -2.81
N GLY A 59 -0.22 -10.33 -3.77
CA GLY A 59 -0.13 -9.51 -4.97
C GLY A 59 -0.87 -8.19 -4.78
N ILE A 60 -0.47 -7.17 -5.53
CA ILE A 60 -1.16 -5.87 -5.55
C ILE A 60 -2.29 -5.93 -6.58
N ALA A 61 -3.51 -5.57 -6.16
CA ALA A 61 -4.61 -5.35 -7.09
C ALA A 61 -4.40 -4.05 -7.86
N SER A 62 -4.88 -3.98 -9.11
CA SER A 62 -4.78 -2.77 -9.94
C SER A 62 -5.71 -1.63 -9.50
N GLU A 63 -6.67 -1.91 -8.64
CA GLU A 63 -7.62 -0.93 -8.12
C GLU A 63 -7.07 -0.26 -6.86
N VAL A 64 -7.23 1.06 -6.79
CA VAL A 64 -7.03 1.85 -5.58
C VAL A 64 -8.40 2.18 -5.01
N ILE A 65 -8.60 1.92 -3.71
CA ILE A 65 -9.78 2.38 -3.00
C ILE A 65 -9.51 3.81 -2.53
N GLU A 66 -10.37 4.73 -2.91
CA GLU A 66 -10.30 6.11 -2.45
C GLU A 66 -10.76 6.23 -1.00
N SER A 67 -10.12 7.13 -0.25
CA SER A 67 -10.59 7.55 1.07
C SER A 67 -11.49 8.78 0.96
N ASN A 68 -12.01 9.26 2.08
CA ASN A 68 -12.68 10.57 2.14
C ASN A 68 -11.73 11.76 1.90
N TYR A 69 -10.41 11.51 1.82
CA TYR A 69 -9.36 12.49 1.53
C TYR A 69 -8.46 11.96 0.40
N PRO A 70 -8.98 11.80 -0.83
CA PRO A 70 -8.32 11.06 -1.90
C PRO A 70 -6.96 11.63 -2.33
N ASP A 71 -6.73 12.93 -2.13
CA ASP A 71 -5.43 13.58 -2.40
C ASP A 71 -4.37 13.36 -1.31
N ARG A 72 -4.77 12.77 -0.18
CA ARG A 72 -3.93 12.60 1.02
C ARG A 72 -3.81 11.15 1.47
N ILE A 73 -4.86 10.35 1.29
CA ILE A 73 -4.94 8.96 1.75
C ILE A 73 -5.56 8.09 0.66
N ALA A 74 -4.93 6.96 0.37
CA ALA A 74 -5.40 5.95 -0.57
C ALA A 74 -5.20 4.55 0.01
N TYR A 75 -6.01 3.58 -0.40
CA TYR A 75 -5.83 2.18 0.00
C TYR A 75 -5.57 1.29 -1.20
N VAL A 76 -4.48 0.53 -1.13
CA VAL A 76 -4.12 -0.47 -2.14
C VAL A 76 -4.47 -1.85 -1.61
N LYS A 77 -5.33 -2.58 -2.33
CA LYS A 77 -5.68 -3.95 -1.95
C LYS A 77 -4.52 -4.90 -2.23
N LEU A 78 -4.18 -5.70 -1.23
CA LEU A 78 -3.30 -6.85 -1.38
C LEU A 78 -4.15 -8.12 -1.39
N LEU A 79 -3.94 -8.99 -2.36
CA LEU A 79 -4.66 -10.25 -2.56
C LEU A 79 -3.71 -11.44 -2.44
N PRO A 80 -4.10 -12.57 -1.84
CA PRO A 80 -3.23 -13.74 -1.73
C PRO A 80 -2.91 -14.30 -3.13
N ILE A 81 -1.64 -14.56 -3.42
CA ILE A 81 -1.18 -15.10 -4.72
C ILE A 81 -1.61 -16.57 -4.90
N SER A 82 -1.95 -17.27 -3.82
CA SER A 82 -2.30 -18.71 -3.81
C SER A 82 -3.71 -19.08 -4.28
N ALA A 83 -4.49 -18.14 -4.82
CA ALA A 83 -5.78 -18.50 -5.40
C ALA A 83 -5.58 -19.04 -6.84
N PRO A 84 -6.02 -20.28 -7.18
CA PRO A 84 -6.09 -20.70 -8.58
C PRO A 84 -6.92 -19.66 -9.32
N ALA A 85 -6.36 -19.08 -10.39
CA ALA A 85 -6.88 -17.95 -11.16
C ALA A 85 -8.41 -17.88 -11.10
N VAL A 86 -8.94 -17.13 -10.13
CA VAL A 86 -10.36 -16.85 -10.03
C VAL A 86 -10.58 -15.85 -11.16
N ARG A 87 -10.84 -16.39 -12.36
CA ARG A 87 -11.48 -15.63 -13.43
C ARG A 87 -12.62 -14.88 -12.76
N ALA A 88 -12.56 -13.56 -12.81
CA ALA A 88 -13.61 -12.67 -12.34
C ALA A 88 -14.92 -13.03 -13.05
N TYR A 89 -15.66 -13.97 -12.47
CA TYR A 89 -17.04 -14.27 -12.76
C TYR A 89 -17.80 -13.80 -11.53
N ALA A 90 -18.46 -12.65 -11.69
CA ALA A 90 -19.51 -12.08 -10.83
C ALA A 90 -19.21 -11.95 -9.33
N GLU A 91 -19.13 -10.70 -8.85
CA GLU A 91 -19.49 -10.26 -7.47
C GLU A 91 -19.14 -11.19 -6.29
N ALA A 92 -18.07 -11.98 -6.38
CA ALA A 92 -17.56 -12.71 -5.24
C ALA A 92 -16.89 -11.67 -4.33
N THR A 93 -17.54 -11.33 -3.22
CA THR A 93 -16.94 -10.56 -2.14
C THR A 93 -15.66 -11.26 -1.72
N LEU A 94 -14.51 -10.75 -2.19
CA LEU A 94 -13.21 -11.21 -1.74
C LEU A 94 -13.15 -10.89 -0.25
N SER A 95 -13.33 -11.90 0.60
CA SER A 95 -13.34 -11.76 2.05
C SER A 95 -11.92 -11.82 2.65
N ASN A 96 -10.93 -12.17 1.84
CA ASN A 96 -9.54 -12.30 2.26
C ASN A 96 -8.65 -11.36 1.45
N TYR A 97 -8.61 -10.10 1.87
CA TYR A 97 -7.68 -9.08 1.36
C TYR A 97 -7.07 -8.29 2.51
N ARG A 98 -5.90 -7.71 2.26
CA ARG A 98 -5.28 -6.72 3.16
C ARG A 98 -5.33 -5.36 2.49
N LEU A 99 -5.33 -4.31 3.30
CA LEU A 99 -5.19 -2.94 2.83
C LEU A 99 -3.81 -2.43 3.17
N LEU A 100 -3.04 -2.06 2.15
CA LEU A 100 -1.89 -1.19 2.32
C LEU A 100 -2.40 0.25 2.29
N VAL A 101 -2.33 0.91 3.43
CA VAL A 101 -2.70 2.32 3.60
C VAL A 101 -1.54 3.17 3.08
N MET A 102 -1.83 4.06 2.14
CA MET A 102 -0.88 4.99 1.54
C MET A 102 -1.25 6.41 1.96
N VAL A 103 -0.25 7.23 2.31
CA VAL A 103 -0.41 8.66 2.60
C VAL A 103 0.45 9.51 1.68
N LYS A 104 -0.02 10.69 1.30
CA LYS A 104 0.74 11.62 0.45
C LYS A 104 1.46 12.67 1.28
N ARG A 105 2.78 12.78 1.12
CA ARG A 105 3.64 13.75 1.80
C ARG A 105 4.73 14.28 0.89
N GLY A 106 4.86 15.60 0.81
CA GLY A 106 5.84 16.24 -0.07
C GLY A 106 5.68 15.83 -1.54
N GLY A 107 4.44 15.57 -1.98
CA GLY A 107 4.14 15.09 -3.34
C GLY A 107 4.43 13.61 -3.60
N ILE A 108 4.90 12.87 -2.59
CA ILE A 108 5.23 11.44 -2.68
C ILE A 108 4.22 10.62 -1.87
N TRP A 109 3.73 9.53 -2.43
CA TRP A 109 2.94 8.56 -1.69
C TRP A 109 3.85 7.64 -0.88
N LYS A 110 3.47 7.37 0.36
CA LYS A 110 4.24 6.57 1.30
C LYS A 110 3.36 5.54 2.00
N ALA A 111 3.88 4.34 2.21
CA ALA A 111 3.25 3.30 3.01
C ALA A 111 3.11 3.74 4.46
N TRP A 112 1.89 3.69 5.00
CA TRP A 112 1.56 4.06 6.38
C TRP A 112 1.32 2.84 7.29
N ALA A 113 0.54 1.86 6.82
CA ALA A 113 0.28 0.62 7.55
C ALA A 113 -0.25 -0.47 6.61
N VAL A 114 -0.15 -1.72 7.04
CA VAL A 114 -0.87 -2.85 6.46
C VAL A 114 -1.97 -3.29 7.43
N SER A 115 -3.21 -3.37 6.96
CA SER A 115 -4.38 -3.75 7.75
C SER A 115 -4.99 -5.04 7.22
N ASP A 116 -5.25 -6.00 8.11
CA ASP A 116 -6.06 -7.19 7.84
C ASP A 116 -7.55 -6.81 7.85
N VAL A 117 -8.28 -7.07 6.76
CA VAL A 117 -9.72 -6.83 6.73
C VAL A 117 -10.46 -8.00 7.40
N GLY A 118 -10.27 -8.05 8.72
CA GLY A 118 -11.07 -8.75 9.73
C GLY A 118 -11.19 -7.92 11.02
N THR A 119 -10.47 -6.80 11.11
CA THR A 119 -10.40 -5.93 12.29
C THR A 119 -10.41 -4.47 11.85
N THR A 120 -11.53 -3.79 12.09
CA THR A 120 -11.66 -2.32 12.17
C THR A 120 -11.54 -1.54 10.85
N SER A 121 -12.52 -0.68 10.57
CA SER A 121 -12.41 0.38 9.55
C SER A 121 -11.14 1.20 9.80
N VAL A 122 -10.33 1.44 8.76
CA VAL A 122 -9.19 2.35 8.86
C VAL A 122 -9.70 3.74 9.26
N ASP A 123 -9.35 4.21 10.47
CA ASP A 123 -9.76 5.53 10.95
C ASP A 123 -9.01 6.62 10.20
N THR A 124 -9.65 7.10 9.14
CA THR A 124 -9.07 8.05 8.19
C THR A 124 -8.90 9.43 8.84
N ASN A 125 -9.83 9.83 9.72
CA ASN A 125 -9.76 11.11 10.41
C ASN A 125 -8.54 11.14 11.33
N ARG A 126 -8.27 10.04 12.05
CA ARG A 126 -7.09 9.95 12.90
C ARG A 126 -5.77 10.04 12.10
N ILE A 127 -5.72 9.45 10.91
CA ILE A 127 -4.54 9.57 10.03
C ILE A 127 -4.34 11.03 9.63
N ILE A 128 -5.41 11.73 9.23
CA ILE A 128 -5.35 13.14 8.86
C ILE A 128 -4.86 14.01 10.02
N GLU A 129 -5.36 13.82 11.24
CA GLU A 129 -4.90 14.57 12.41
C GLU A 129 -3.38 14.44 12.63
N ILE A 130 -2.84 13.23 12.50
CA ILE A 130 -1.40 12.99 12.64
C ILE A 130 -0.63 13.65 11.49
N LEU A 131 -1.16 13.57 10.27
CA LEU A 131 -0.57 14.26 9.14
C LEU A 131 -0.57 15.79 9.35
N ASP A 132 -1.62 16.38 9.90
CA ASP A 132 -1.66 17.83 10.13
C ASP A 132 -0.67 18.24 11.23
N GLN A 133 -0.56 17.46 12.32
CA GLN A 133 0.40 17.71 13.41
C GLN A 133 1.87 17.66 12.94
N ASP A 134 2.20 16.69 12.11
CA ASP A 134 3.55 16.51 11.57
C ASP A 134 3.91 17.58 10.49
N GLU A 135 2.94 18.38 10.00
CA GLU A 135 3.21 19.53 9.10
C GLU A 135 3.54 20.82 9.86
N GLU A 136 3.12 20.93 11.13
CA GLU A 136 3.36 22.09 11.98
C GLU A 136 4.70 22.01 12.76
N SER A 137 5.40 20.87 12.69
CA SER A 137 6.65 20.57 13.40
C SER A 137 7.90 20.76 12.54
#